data_AF-A0A397TRZ8-F1
#
_entry.id   AF-A0A397TRZ8-F1
#
_cell.length_a   1.000
_cell.length_b   1.000
_cell.length_c   1.000
_cell.angle_alpha   90.00
_cell.angle_beta   90.00
_cell.angle_gamma   90.00
#
_symmetry.space_group_name_H-M   'P 1'
#
loop_
_entity.id
_entity.type
_entity.pdbx_description
1 polymer ?
#
loop_
_entity_poly.entity_id
_entity_poly.type
_entity_poly.pdbx_seq_one_letter_code
_entity_poly.pdbx_strand_id
1 'polypeptide(L)'
;MFNLISLVSFFILGVIGWIIYKIYIWPCYISPLRKIPGPPSENPFYGNLKTLLKEESGEPQLRWVKQYGNIVKFHGIFNTPTLFIADPKILQEININQSYDYIKPPSVSAVAVVGRGLVFAEGDDHKRQRKMMSPAFTHSNVKEMVPAFTRIALILKGLIEDKVNQGESNINLTPYVSKTTLDIIGLVGEKNI
;
A
#
# COMPACT_ATOMS: atom_id res chain seq x y z
N MET A 1 -49.75 6.53 22.86
CA MET A 1 -48.97 5.52 22.11
C MET A 1 -48.17 6.24 21.06
N PHE A 2 -46.84 6.14 21.06
CA PHE A 2 -46.06 6.63 19.93
C PHE A 2 -46.37 5.74 18.72
N ASN A 3 -46.76 6.35 17.60
CA ASN A 3 -47.03 5.61 16.37
C ASN A 3 -45.72 5.07 15.81
N LEU A 4 -45.74 3.85 15.26
CA LEU A 4 -44.55 3.22 14.67
C LEU A 4 -43.85 4.14 13.65
N ILE A 5 -44.64 4.89 12.87
CA ILE A 5 -44.16 5.88 11.91
C ILE A 5 -43.32 6.97 12.59
N SER A 6 -43.75 7.52 13.73
CA SER A 6 -42.99 8.57 14.42
C SER A 6 -41.67 8.05 14.97
N LEU A 7 -41.63 6.79 15.41
CA LEU A 7 -40.41 6.16 15.93
C LEU A 7 -39.41 5.89 14.80
N VAL A 8 -39.88 5.41 13.64
CA VAL A 8 -39.04 5.23 12.44
C VAL A 8 -38.52 6.56 11.92
N SER A 9 -39.34 7.60 11.86
CA SER A 9 -38.90 8.94 11.44
C SER A 9 -37.82 9.52 12.35
N PHE A 10 -37.97 9.39 13.68
CA PHE A 10 -36.95 9.84 14.63
C PHE A 10 -35.62 9.10 14.44
N PHE A 11 -35.69 7.78 14.23
CA PHE A 11 -34.50 6.98 13.95
C PHE A 11 -33.80 7.43 12.67
N ILE A 12 -34.54 7.64 11.58
CA ILE A 12 -33.98 8.12 10.30
C ILE A 12 -33.32 9.49 10.47
N LEU A 13 -33.97 10.43 11.16
CA LEU A 13 -33.40 11.76 11.43
C LEU A 13 -32.12 11.66 12.26
N GLY A 14 -32.09 10.77 13.27
CA GLY A 14 -30.89 10.50 14.06
C GLY A 14 -29.74 9.96 13.21
N VAL A 15 -30.02 9.01 12.31
CA VAL A 15 -29.02 8.47 11.37
C VAL A 15 -28.50 9.55 10.42
N ILE A 16 -29.39 10.36 9.84
CA ILE A 16 -28.99 11.47 8.96
C ILE A 16 -28.12 12.48 9.71
N GLY A 17 -28.51 12.88 10.92
CA GLY A 17 -27.73 13.78 11.75
C GLY A 17 -26.35 13.21 12.10
N TRP A 18 -26.28 11.92 12.43
CA TRP A 18 -25.03 11.23 12.68
C TRP A 18 -24.13 11.16 11.43
N ILE A 19 -24.70 10.89 10.25
CA ILE A 19 -23.97 10.88 8.97
C ILE A 19 -23.41 12.28 8.66
N ILE A 20 -24.23 13.33 8.78
CA ILE A 20 -23.79 14.73 8.57
C ILE A 20 -22.67 15.09 9.53
N TYR A 21 -22.83 14.72 10.82
CA TYR A 21 -21.79 14.94 11.82
C TYR A 21 -20.48 14.23 11.43
N LYS A 22 -20.56 12.96 11.07
CA LYS A 22 -19.38 12.13 10.79
C LYS A 22 -18.67 12.51 9.49
N ILE A 23 -19.41 12.85 8.43
CA ILE A 23 -18.86 13.14 7.10
C ILE A 23 -18.46 14.61 6.93
N TYR A 24 -19.19 15.55 7.54
CA TYR A 24 -18.95 16.98 7.34
C TYR A 24 -18.44 17.69 8.59
N ILE A 25 -19.14 17.57 9.72
CA ILE A 25 -18.82 18.40 10.91
C ILE A 25 -17.48 17.96 11.52
N TRP A 26 -17.30 16.67 11.73
CA TRP A 26 -16.13 16.13 12.41
C TRP A 26 -14.83 16.33 11.61
N PRO A 27 -14.74 15.99 10.31
CA PRO A 27 -13.51 16.17 9.53
C PRO A 27 -13.09 17.63 9.37
N CYS A 28 -14.06 18.53 9.13
CA CYS A 28 -13.78 19.92 8.81
C CYS A 28 -13.53 20.78 10.05
N TYR A 29 -14.28 20.57 11.13
CA TYR A 29 -14.27 21.50 12.28
C TYR A 29 -13.64 20.92 13.55
N ILE A 30 -13.76 19.60 13.78
CA ILE A 30 -13.40 18.98 15.07
C ILE A 30 -12.05 18.26 14.99
N SER A 31 -11.74 17.63 13.85
CA SER A 31 -10.55 16.79 13.71
C SER A 31 -9.27 17.49 14.18
N PRO A 32 -8.42 16.83 14.99
CA PRO A 32 -7.11 17.36 15.36
C PRO A 32 -6.23 17.67 14.14
N LEU A 33 -6.47 16.96 13.03
CA LEU A 33 -5.73 17.11 11.78
C LEU A 33 -6.16 18.34 10.99
N ARG A 34 -7.19 19.09 11.40
CA ARG A 34 -7.74 20.23 10.63
C ARG A 34 -6.70 21.28 10.22
N LYS A 35 -5.68 21.49 11.07
CA LYS A 35 -4.62 22.49 10.88
C LYS A 35 -3.55 22.05 9.87
N ILE A 36 -3.50 20.77 9.51
CA ILE A 36 -2.51 20.25 8.57
C ILE A 36 -2.96 20.64 7.16
N PRO A 37 -2.05 21.24 6.36
CA PRO A 37 -2.36 21.67 5.00
C PRO A 37 -2.56 20.47 4.07
N GLY A 38 -3.29 20.69 2.98
CA GLY A 38 -3.49 19.67 1.97
C GLY A 38 -4.65 20.00 1.04
N PRO A 39 -4.90 19.15 0.03
CA PRO A 39 -5.95 19.39 -0.94
C PRO A 39 -7.34 19.45 -0.27
N PRO A 40 -8.25 20.30 -0.77
CA PRO A 40 -9.64 20.24 -0.34
C PRO A 40 -10.25 18.90 -0.72
N SER A 41 -11.28 18.49 0.03
CA SER A 41 -12.08 17.33 -0.33
C SER A 41 -12.82 17.59 -1.64
N GLU A 42 -12.63 16.72 -2.64
CA GLU A 42 -13.34 16.84 -3.93
C GLU A 42 -14.80 16.40 -3.82
N ASN A 43 -15.05 15.42 -2.97
CA ASN A 43 -16.39 14.91 -2.72
C ASN A 43 -16.54 14.43 -1.27
N PRO A 44 -17.63 14.76 -0.57
CA PRO A 44 -17.83 14.33 0.83
C PRO A 44 -17.90 12.82 1.04
N PHE A 45 -18.34 12.03 0.06
CA PHE A 45 -18.42 10.57 0.21
C PHE A 45 -17.11 9.86 -0.15
N TYR A 46 -16.35 10.38 -1.11
CA TYR A 46 -15.15 9.72 -1.63
C TYR A 46 -13.84 10.47 -1.32
N GLY A 47 -13.92 11.65 -0.71
CA GLY A 47 -12.77 12.50 -0.45
C GLY A 47 -11.99 12.80 -1.74
N ASN A 48 -10.70 12.49 -1.73
CA ASN A 48 -9.77 12.60 -2.86
C ASN A 48 -9.54 11.25 -3.57
N LEU A 49 -10.34 10.22 -3.28
CA LEU A 49 -10.15 8.87 -3.82
C LEU A 49 -10.23 8.84 -5.35
N LYS A 50 -11.08 9.67 -5.95
CA LYS A 50 -11.23 9.73 -7.42
C LYS A 50 -9.91 10.13 -8.08
N THR A 51 -9.25 11.16 -7.56
CA THR A 51 -7.91 11.57 -8.03
C THR A 51 -6.88 10.47 -7.81
N LEU A 52 -6.87 9.83 -6.63
CA LEU A 52 -5.93 8.75 -6.31
C LEU A 52 -6.10 7.50 -7.19
N LEU A 53 -7.31 7.20 -7.67
CA LEU A 53 -7.58 6.04 -8.53
C LEU A 53 -7.42 6.34 -10.03
N LYS A 54 -7.66 7.60 -10.44
CA LYS A 54 -7.64 7.99 -11.85
C LYS A 54 -6.24 8.33 -12.35
N GLU A 55 -5.44 8.95 -11.49
CA GLU A 55 -4.10 9.38 -11.85
C GLU A 55 -3.06 8.29 -11.59
N GLU A 56 -1.87 8.48 -12.16
CA GLU A 56 -0.76 7.57 -11.93
C GLU A 56 -0.39 7.50 -10.44
N SER A 57 -0.06 6.29 -9.98
CA SER A 57 0.25 6.04 -8.57
C SER A 57 1.41 6.91 -8.10
N GLY A 58 1.18 7.69 -7.04
CA GLY A 58 2.19 8.56 -6.43
C GLY A 58 2.21 9.99 -6.99
N GLU A 59 1.69 10.23 -8.19
CA GLU A 59 1.69 11.57 -8.80
C GLU A 59 0.86 12.60 -8.01
N PRO A 60 -0.41 12.32 -7.61
CA PRO A 60 -1.17 13.23 -6.77
C PRO A 60 -0.43 13.58 -5.47
N GLN A 61 0.13 12.57 -4.80
CA GLN A 61 0.84 12.74 -3.54
C GLN A 61 2.10 13.59 -3.72
N LEU A 62 2.87 13.37 -4.79
CA LEU A 62 4.05 14.16 -5.12
C LEU A 62 3.68 15.62 -5.36
N ARG A 63 2.60 15.89 -6.12
CA ARG A 63 2.11 17.26 -6.33
C ARG A 63 1.70 17.92 -5.01
N TRP A 64 0.99 17.19 -4.14
CA TRP A 64 0.58 17.72 -2.85
C TRP A 64 1.76 17.99 -1.93
N VAL A 65 2.79 17.13 -1.91
CA VAL A 65 4.01 17.38 -1.13
C VAL A 65 4.71 18.64 -1.61
N LYS A 66 4.84 18.83 -2.93
CA LYS A 66 5.43 20.04 -3.52
C LYS A 66 4.65 21.30 -3.15
N GLN A 67 3.32 21.21 -3.02
CA GLN A 67 2.45 22.36 -2.77
C GLN A 67 2.27 22.68 -1.28
N TYR A 68 2.12 21.66 -0.43
CA TYR A 68 1.71 21.79 0.97
C TYR A 68 2.81 21.41 1.97
N GLY A 69 3.94 20.88 1.50
CA GLY A 69 5.06 20.43 2.31
C GLY A 69 5.02 18.93 2.62
N ASN A 70 5.94 18.48 3.47
CA ASN A 70 6.20 17.05 3.72
C ASN A 70 5.13 16.33 4.55
N ILE A 71 4.14 17.04 5.09
CA ILE A 71 3.03 16.47 5.84
C ILE A 71 1.74 17.02 5.26
N VAL A 72 1.00 16.16 4.57
CA VAL A 72 -0.20 16.52 3.82
C VAL A 72 -1.40 15.80 4.42
N LYS A 73 -2.48 16.53 4.68
CA LYS A 73 -3.78 15.94 4.98
C LYS A 73 -4.63 15.89 3.72
N PHE A 74 -5.09 14.70 3.35
CA PHE A 74 -6.11 14.50 2.33
C PHE A 74 -7.34 13.82 2.94
N HIS A 75 -8.41 13.68 2.16
CA HIS A 75 -9.65 13.08 2.63
C HIS A 75 -9.82 11.71 1.95
N GLY A 76 -9.99 10.66 2.76
CA GLY A 76 -10.33 9.32 2.30
C GLY A 76 -11.83 9.13 2.13
N ILE A 77 -12.26 7.86 2.07
CA ILE A 77 -13.67 7.48 2.01
C ILE A 77 -14.43 8.06 3.22
N PHE A 78 -15.65 8.52 3.00
CA PHE A 78 -16.50 9.23 3.97
C PHE A 78 -15.83 10.47 4.57
N ASN A 79 -15.00 11.15 3.78
CA ASN A 79 -14.26 12.35 4.16
C ASN A 79 -13.32 12.14 5.36
N THR A 80 -12.91 10.89 5.61
CA THR A 80 -12.02 10.55 6.73
C THR A 80 -10.68 11.27 6.53
N PRO A 81 -10.23 12.15 7.46
CA PRO A 81 -8.94 12.81 7.34
C PRO A 81 -7.80 11.79 7.41
N THR A 82 -6.95 11.78 6.40
CA THR A 82 -5.81 10.87 6.26
C THR A 82 -4.54 11.65 6.02
N LEU A 83 -3.43 11.20 6.61
CA LEU A 83 -2.12 11.82 6.44
C LEU A 83 -1.31 11.10 5.37
N PHE A 84 -0.66 11.89 4.53
CA PHE A 84 0.46 11.48 3.70
C PHE A 84 1.72 12.14 4.26
N ILE A 85 2.69 11.32 4.66
CA ILE A 85 3.91 11.75 5.33
C ILE A 85 5.09 11.45 4.42
N ALA A 86 5.83 12.49 4.06
CA ALA A 86 7.05 12.44 3.26
C ALA A 86 8.28 12.95 4.04
N ASP A 87 8.15 13.23 5.34
CA ASP A 87 9.27 13.62 6.18
C ASP A 87 10.10 12.39 6.59
N PRO A 88 11.41 12.35 6.28
CA PRO A 88 12.24 11.17 6.53
C PRO A 88 12.40 10.84 8.02
N LYS A 89 12.39 11.83 8.92
CA LYS A 89 12.51 11.59 10.36
C LYS A 89 11.25 10.93 10.91
N ILE A 90 10.09 11.42 10.48
CA ILE A 90 8.80 10.82 10.87
C ILE A 90 8.65 9.43 10.25
N LEU A 91 9.08 9.24 8.99
CA LEU A 91 9.06 7.92 8.36
C LEU A 91 9.99 6.92 9.06
N GLN A 92 11.15 7.37 9.56
CA GLN A 92 12.03 6.54 10.37
C GLN A 92 11.34 6.15 11.70
N GLU A 93 10.67 7.09 12.35
CA GLU A 93 9.94 6.81 13.59
C GLU A 93 8.85 5.76 13.35
N ILE A 94 7.99 5.99 12.35
CA ILE A 94 6.85 5.12 12.02
C ILE A 94 7.30 3.74 11.55
N ASN A 95 8.31 3.64 10.67
CA ASN A 95 8.65 2.37 10.03
C ASN A 95 9.75 1.57 10.73
N ILE A 96 10.52 2.20 11.63
CA ILE A 96 11.67 1.57 12.29
C ILE A 96 11.48 1.58 13.80
N ASN A 97 11.46 2.78 14.41
CA ASN A 97 11.50 2.92 15.87
C ASN A 97 10.21 2.41 16.54
N GLN A 98 9.06 2.70 15.93
CA GLN A 98 7.71 2.40 16.45
C GLN A 98 6.87 1.57 15.49
N SER A 99 7.52 0.74 14.66
CA SER A 99 6.87 -0.03 13.58
C SER A 99 5.68 -0.90 14.01
N TYR A 100 5.62 -1.32 15.28
CA TYR A 100 4.53 -2.16 15.80
C TYR A 100 3.37 -1.35 16.40
N ASP A 101 3.55 -0.05 16.63
CA ASP A 101 2.48 0.85 17.09
C ASP A 101 1.60 1.32 15.93
N TYR A 102 2.14 1.27 14.70
CA TYR A 102 1.46 1.65 13.47
C TYR A 102 1.00 0.41 12.69
N ILE A 103 -0.14 -0.15 13.10
CA ILE A 103 -0.72 -1.36 12.51
C ILE A 103 -1.18 -1.11 11.08
N LYS A 104 -0.82 -2.01 10.14
CA LYS A 104 -1.26 -1.92 8.74
C LYS A 104 -2.78 -2.14 8.64
N PRO A 105 -3.47 -1.45 7.72
CA PRO A 105 -4.87 -1.76 7.43
C PRO A 105 -5.05 -3.24 7.04
N PRO A 106 -6.10 -3.92 7.52
CA PRO A 106 -6.31 -5.33 7.19
C PRO A 106 -6.58 -5.51 5.69
N SER A 107 -5.80 -6.38 5.05
CA SER A 107 -5.96 -6.73 3.63
C SER A 107 -6.55 -8.13 3.50
N VAL A 108 -7.88 -8.24 3.66
CA VAL A 108 -8.59 -9.53 3.69
C VAL A 108 -8.41 -10.31 2.38
N SER A 109 -8.45 -9.63 1.23
CA SER A 109 -8.32 -10.28 -0.08
C SER A 109 -6.92 -10.85 -0.31
N ALA A 110 -5.87 -10.11 0.05
CA ALA A 110 -4.49 -10.57 -0.14
C ALA A 110 -4.13 -11.70 0.84
N VAL A 111 -4.62 -11.63 2.07
CA VAL A 111 -4.46 -12.70 3.06
C VAL A 111 -5.18 -13.98 2.62
N ALA A 112 -6.32 -13.88 1.93
CA ALA A 112 -7.01 -15.07 1.40
C ALA A 112 -6.21 -15.80 0.30
N VAL A 113 -5.39 -15.08 -0.47
CA VAL A 113 -4.60 -15.66 -1.57
C VAL A 113 -3.26 -16.20 -1.08
N VAL A 114 -2.55 -15.46 -0.23
CA VAL A 114 -1.14 -15.75 0.14
C VAL A 114 -1.02 -16.22 1.60
N GLY A 115 -2.12 -16.22 2.35
CA GLY A 115 -2.11 -16.49 3.78
C GLY A 115 -1.57 -15.31 4.60
N ARG A 116 -1.53 -15.50 5.93
CA ARG A 116 -0.99 -14.50 6.88
C ARG A 116 0.53 -14.64 7.02
N GLY A 117 1.24 -14.44 5.92
CA GLY A 117 2.70 -14.43 5.87
C GLY A 117 3.32 -13.10 6.32
N LEU A 118 4.64 -12.98 6.17
CA LEU A 118 5.43 -11.87 6.72
C LEU A 118 4.91 -10.49 6.33
N VAL A 119 4.34 -10.36 5.13
CA VAL A 119 3.78 -9.11 4.60
C VAL A 119 2.55 -8.63 5.40
N PHE A 120 1.74 -9.55 5.91
CA PHE A 120 0.45 -9.27 6.55
C PHE A 120 0.41 -9.61 8.05
N ALA A 121 1.43 -10.29 8.57
CA ALA A 121 1.57 -10.52 10.00
C ALA A 121 1.84 -9.20 10.73
N GLU A 122 1.40 -9.12 11.99
CA GLU A 122 1.58 -7.95 12.85
C GLU A 122 2.11 -8.38 14.23
N GLY A 123 2.72 -7.45 14.96
CA GLY A 123 3.19 -7.67 16.33
C GLY A 123 4.14 -8.87 16.44
N ASP A 124 3.87 -9.74 17.41
CA ASP A 124 4.74 -10.87 17.74
C ASP A 124 4.74 -11.97 16.66
N ASP A 125 3.65 -12.14 15.91
CA ASP A 125 3.60 -13.04 14.76
C ASP A 125 4.61 -12.58 13.69
N HIS A 126 4.61 -11.28 13.38
CA HIS A 126 5.57 -10.70 12.45
C HIS A 126 7.01 -10.86 12.94
N LYS A 127 7.28 -10.60 14.24
CA LYS A 127 8.61 -10.78 14.84
C LYS A 127 9.09 -12.23 14.70
N ARG A 128 8.22 -13.20 15.02
CA ARG A 128 8.54 -14.63 14.95
C ARG A 128 8.82 -15.06 13.51
N GLN A 129 7.96 -14.71 12.56
CA GLN A 129 8.14 -15.03 11.15
C GLN A 129 9.43 -14.40 10.60
N ARG A 130 9.69 -13.11 10.91
CA ARG A 130 10.91 -12.42 10.48
C ARG A 130 12.17 -13.09 11.02
N LYS A 131 12.16 -13.47 12.31
CA LYS A 131 13.29 -14.16 12.95
C LYS A 131 13.59 -15.50 12.29
N MET A 132 12.54 -16.25 11.90
CA MET A 132 12.69 -17.53 11.22
C MET A 132 13.22 -17.38 9.78
N MET A 133 12.79 -16.33 9.06
CA MET A 133 13.16 -16.12 7.66
C MET A 133 14.52 -15.43 7.48
N SER A 134 14.94 -14.55 8.38
CA SER A 134 16.14 -13.72 8.24
C SER A 134 17.43 -14.51 7.92
N PRO A 135 17.69 -15.71 8.49
CA PRO A 135 18.89 -16.49 8.17
C PRO A 135 19.05 -16.82 6.67
N ALA A 136 17.95 -17.06 5.95
CA ALA A 136 17.99 -17.36 4.51
C ALA A 136 18.52 -16.17 3.66
N PHE A 137 18.45 -14.95 4.20
CA PHE A 137 18.84 -13.71 3.51
C PHE A 137 20.13 -13.09 4.08
N THR A 138 20.98 -13.88 4.74
CA THR A 138 22.32 -13.43 5.14
C THR A 138 23.20 -13.22 3.90
N HIS A 139 24.23 -12.36 4.03
CA HIS A 139 25.15 -12.10 2.92
C HIS A 139 25.79 -13.38 2.34
N SER A 140 26.14 -14.36 3.18
CA SER A 140 26.69 -15.63 2.72
C SER A 140 25.69 -16.41 1.87
N ASN A 141 24.46 -16.57 2.36
CA ASN A 141 23.42 -17.32 1.66
C ASN A 141 22.99 -16.63 0.36
N VAL A 142 22.90 -15.30 0.36
CA VAL A 142 22.62 -14.53 -0.87
C VAL A 142 23.73 -14.72 -1.90
N LYS A 143 25.00 -14.80 -1.48
CA LYS A 143 26.13 -15.04 -2.39
C LYS A 143 26.02 -16.41 -3.08
N GLU A 144 25.51 -17.42 -2.39
CA GLU A 144 25.28 -18.76 -2.95
C GLU A 144 24.15 -18.79 -3.99
N MET A 145 23.24 -17.80 -3.96
CA MET A 145 22.16 -17.66 -4.94
C MET A 145 22.62 -17.03 -6.27
N VAL A 146 23.74 -16.30 -6.26
CA VAL A 146 24.26 -15.55 -7.43
C VAL A 146 24.40 -16.42 -8.70
N PRO A 147 24.95 -17.65 -8.65
CA PRO A 147 25.04 -18.49 -9.85
C PRO A 147 23.68 -18.79 -10.50
N ALA A 148 22.62 -18.95 -9.69
CA ALA A 148 21.27 -19.14 -10.21
C ALA A 148 20.75 -17.86 -10.89
N PHE A 149 20.96 -16.69 -10.25
CA PHE A 149 20.61 -15.40 -10.84
C PHE A 149 21.31 -15.19 -12.18
N THR A 150 22.63 -15.43 -12.25
CA THR A 150 23.42 -15.30 -13.48
C THR A 150 22.91 -16.24 -14.57
N ARG A 151 22.62 -17.50 -14.24
CA ARG A 151 22.09 -18.46 -15.21
C ARG A 151 20.79 -17.98 -15.84
N ILE A 152 19.81 -17.54 -15.02
CA ILE A 152 18.52 -17.09 -15.56
C ILE A 152 18.64 -15.75 -16.29
N ALA A 153 19.51 -14.85 -15.82
CA ALA A 153 19.81 -13.61 -16.53
C ALA A 153 20.40 -13.87 -17.93
N LEU A 154 21.27 -14.87 -18.09
CA LEU A 154 21.81 -15.27 -19.39
C LEU A 154 20.73 -15.86 -20.32
N ILE A 155 19.77 -16.61 -19.78
CA ILE A 155 18.62 -17.10 -20.56
C ILE A 155 17.77 -15.92 -21.03
N LEU A 156 17.46 -14.97 -20.13
CA LEU A 156 16.74 -13.75 -20.48
C LEU A 156 17.46 -12.97 -21.58
N LYS A 157 18.78 -12.81 -21.46
CA LYS A 157 19.61 -12.16 -22.48
C LYS A 157 19.48 -12.83 -23.84
N GLY A 158 19.62 -14.17 -23.89
CA GLY A 158 19.49 -14.92 -25.14
C GLY A 158 18.12 -14.75 -25.80
N LEU A 159 17.04 -14.78 -25.01
CA LEU A 159 15.67 -14.54 -25.51
C LEU A 159 15.50 -13.14 -26.10
N ILE A 160 16.15 -12.12 -25.52
CA ILE A 160 16.13 -10.75 -26.05
C ILE A 160 16.98 -10.66 -27.33
N GLU A 161 18.17 -11.27 -27.36
CA GLU A 161 19.03 -11.33 -28.54
C GLU A 161 18.31 -11.99 -29.72
N ASP A 162 17.63 -13.11 -29.50
CA ASP A 162 16.85 -13.80 -30.53
C ASP A 162 15.75 -12.90 -31.13
N LYS A 163 15.08 -12.12 -30.27
CA LYS A 163 14.02 -11.18 -30.69
C LYS A 163 14.58 -10.04 -31.53
N VAL A 164 15.71 -9.47 -31.11
CA VAL A 164 16.42 -8.43 -31.88
C VAL A 164 16.89 -8.97 -33.23
N ASN A 165 17.45 -10.18 -33.26
CA ASN A 165 17.92 -10.83 -34.49
C ASN A 165 16.78 -11.15 -35.48
N GLN A 166 15.56 -11.36 -34.97
CA GLN A 166 14.33 -11.49 -35.78
C GLN A 166 13.84 -10.15 -36.34
N GLY A 167 14.52 -9.05 -36.06
CA GLY A 167 14.18 -7.71 -36.53
C GLY A 167 13.12 -7.00 -35.69
N GLU A 168 12.80 -7.49 -34.49
CA GLU A 168 11.86 -6.79 -33.60
C GLU A 168 12.50 -5.54 -33.00
N SER A 169 11.94 -4.37 -33.32
CA SER A 169 12.42 -3.06 -32.84
C SER A 169 11.81 -2.63 -31.50
N ASN A 170 10.67 -3.21 -31.11
CA ASN A 170 9.94 -2.87 -29.89
C ASN A 170 9.63 -4.14 -29.09
N ILE A 171 10.43 -4.41 -28.05
CA ILE A 171 10.30 -5.60 -27.21
C ILE A 171 9.69 -5.21 -25.86
N ASN A 172 8.51 -5.76 -25.53
CA ASN A 172 7.91 -5.59 -24.20
C ASN A 172 8.60 -6.53 -23.18
N LEU A 173 9.44 -5.95 -22.31
CA LEU A 173 10.20 -6.72 -21.31
C LEU A 173 9.40 -7.15 -20.09
N THR A 174 8.24 -6.54 -19.82
CA THR A 174 7.40 -6.84 -18.63
C THR A 174 7.13 -8.34 -18.42
N PRO A 175 6.64 -9.11 -19.42
CA PRO A 175 6.42 -10.54 -19.25
C PRO A 175 7.71 -11.32 -19.05
N TYR A 176 8.82 -10.91 -19.66
CA TYR A 176 10.11 -11.59 -19.53
C TYR A 176 10.69 -11.40 -18.14
N VAL A 177 10.74 -10.17 -17.63
CA VAL A 177 11.21 -9.87 -16.27
C VAL A 177 10.34 -10.58 -15.23
N SER A 178 9.02 -10.60 -15.41
CA SER A 178 8.11 -11.33 -14.51
C SER A 178 8.42 -12.84 -14.47
N LYS A 179 8.61 -13.48 -15.63
CA LYS A 179 8.96 -14.90 -15.73
C LYS A 179 10.35 -15.18 -15.15
N THR A 180 11.35 -14.37 -15.50
CA THR A 180 12.71 -14.47 -14.95
C THR A 180 12.72 -14.36 -13.43
N THR A 181 11.93 -13.44 -12.87
CA THR A 181 11.81 -13.29 -11.41
C THR A 181 11.22 -14.56 -10.78
N LEU A 182 10.17 -15.13 -11.37
CA LEU A 182 9.57 -16.38 -10.89
C LEU A 182 10.53 -17.57 -11.00
N ASP A 183 11.25 -17.70 -12.11
CA ASP A 183 12.25 -18.76 -12.30
C ASP A 183 13.37 -18.67 -11.26
N ILE A 184 13.85 -17.45 -11.01
CA ILE A 184 14.86 -17.18 -9.98
C ILE A 184 14.35 -17.58 -8.59
N ILE A 185 13.15 -17.12 -8.21
CA ILE A 185 12.57 -17.43 -6.89
C ILE A 185 12.35 -18.94 -6.75
N GLY A 186 11.83 -19.60 -7.77
CA GLY A 186 11.60 -21.05 -7.77
C GLY A 186 12.89 -21.85 -7.61
N LEU A 187 13.90 -21.56 -8.43
CA LEU A 187 15.17 -22.29 -8.44
C LEU A 187 15.98 -22.08 -7.15
N VAL A 188 15.96 -20.87 -6.59
CA VAL A 188 16.63 -20.58 -5.33
C VAL A 188 15.86 -21.16 -4.15
N GLY A 189 14.53 -21.11 -4.18
CA GLY A 189 13.68 -21.67 -3.15
C GLY A 189 13.85 -23.18 -3.00
N GLU A 190 13.92 -23.92 -4.12
CA GLU A 190 14.08 -25.38 -4.11
C GLU A 190 15.42 -25.86 -3.52
N LYS A 191 16.50 -25.10 -3.70
CA LYS A 191 17.83 -25.47 -3.18
C LYS A 191 18.02 -25.25 -1.68
N ASN A 192 17.15 -24.47 -1.04
CA ASN A 192 17.31 -24.01 0.34
C ASN A 192 16.23 -24.58 1.30
N ILE A 193 15.41 -25.52 0.83
CA ILE A 193 14.46 -26.33 1.61
C ILE A 193 15.00 -27.76 1.69
#